data_AF-A0A439NZ18-F1
#
_entry.id   AF-A0A439NZ18-F1
#
_cell.length_a   1.000
_cell.length_b   1.000
_cell.length_c   1.000
_cell.angle_alpha   90.00
_cell.angle_beta   90.00
_cell.angle_gamma   90.00
#
_symmetry.space_group_name_H-M   'P 1'
#
loop_
_entity.id
_entity.type
_entity.pdbx_description
1 polymer ?
#
loop_
_entity_poly.entity_id
_entity_poly.type
_entity_poly.pdbx_seq_one_letter_code
_entity_poly.pdbx_strand_id
1 'polypeptide(L)'
;MFVVLDRKTVIMTVPPFIRVAWAITLTFLFASTAAVAEELKDRFDFWQSNAFECSVDAINFPSRPTGDNKQPCDDGDMTMFNGLLCYSGDERGCEGVRQAQDPVTGRWYRSPRIRLRGNDRGGADFSPDMAMGVQLYLIKTHDTARAEKWAEWLDKLTPCTLKGFGNSCLLYGIPRFCAPEQGCTMRPGDAASLAVTFDYLHSQFHMKPLPDGRLRGYLSTFKNWSGTTSELSAMFNRPGFPQHLAAVQILIMRGVNRGSSKIDDVASGLAGKPENDGNAFFSYVANRPRDEIVTKTLARCPAPNRLPTPPLHQWQWERAKADKAWEHSCYWDCIFMAHLLGM
;
A
#
# COMPACT_ATOMS: atom_id res chain seq x y z
N MET A 1 -39.45 -32.40 34.66
CA MET A 1 -40.59 -32.36 33.70
C MET A 1 -39.98 -32.23 32.32
N PHE A 2 -40.04 -33.25 31.47
CA PHE A 2 -39.44 -33.24 30.13
C PHE A 2 -40.51 -33.02 29.07
N VAL A 3 -40.34 -32.02 28.21
CA VAL A 3 -41.21 -31.77 27.07
C VAL A 3 -40.59 -32.44 25.84
N VAL A 4 -41.24 -33.49 25.34
CA VAL A 4 -40.87 -34.13 24.08
C VAL A 4 -41.51 -33.34 22.93
N LEU A 5 -40.70 -32.69 22.10
CA LEU A 5 -41.16 -31.98 20.90
C LEU A 5 -41.13 -32.91 19.68
N ASP A 6 -42.32 -33.30 19.22
CA ASP A 6 -42.52 -34.13 18.02
C ASP A 6 -42.12 -33.36 16.74
N ARG A 7 -41.10 -33.86 16.02
CA ARG A 7 -40.63 -33.28 14.76
C ARG A 7 -41.45 -33.81 13.58
N LYS A 8 -42.61 -33.18 13.33
CA LYS A 8 -43.37 -33.41 12.09
C LYS A 8 -42.65 -32.79 10.89
N THR A 9 -42.05 -33.64 10.06
CA THR A 9 -41.39 -33.24 8.80
C THR A 9 -42.41 -32.77 7.77
N VAL A 10 -42.52 -31.45 7.58
CA VAL A 10 -43.37 -30.86 6.53
C VAL A 10 -42.64 -30.87 5.19
N ILE A 11 -43.05 -31.75 4.28
CA ILE A 11 -42.51 -31.81 2.91
C ILE A 11 -43.21 -30.74 2.06
N MET A 12 -42.62 -29.55 1.96
CA MET A 12 -43.10 -28.50 1.06
C MET A 12 -42.73 -28.82 -0.40
N THR A 13 -43.72 -29.22 -1.19
CA THR A 13 -43.58 -29.47 -2.63
C THR A 13 -43.47 -28.17 -3.42
N VAL A 14 -42.24 -27.67 -3.61
CA VAL A 14 -41.99 -26.46 -4.42
C VAL A 14 -42.46 -26.68 -5.87
N PRO A 15 -43.45 -25.90 -6.36
CA PRO A 15 -44.09 -26.12 -7.66
C PRO A 15 -43.16 -25.87 -8.85
N PRO A 16 -43.42 -26.51 -10.01
CA PRO A 16 -42.46 -26.56 -11.12
C PRO A 16 -42.15 -25.19 -11.74
N PHE A 17 -43.11 -24.26 -11.79
CA PHE A 17 -42.90 -22.91 -12.32
C PHE A 17 -41.86 -22.11 -11.51
N ILE A 18 -41.79 -22.33 -10.19
CA ILE A 18 -40.76 -21.72 -9.34
C ILE A 18 -39.38 -22.27 -9.73
N ARG A 19 -39.25 -23.58 -9.96
CA ARG A 19 -37.96 -24.21 -10.33
C ARG A 19 -37.37 -23.64 -11.63
N VAL A 20 -38.21 -23.37 -12.63
CA VAL A 20 -37.77 -22.75 -13.90
C VAL A 20 -37.30 -21.31 -13.69
N ALA A 21 -38.02 -20.51 -12.88
CA ALA A 21 -37.62 -19.15 -12.56
C ALA A 21 -36.26 -19.08 -11.83
N TRP A 22 -36.01 -19.98 -10.86
CA TRP A 22 -34.71 -20.09 -10.20
C TRP A 22 -33.59 -20.47 -11.16
N ALA A 23 -33.82 -21.43 -12.06
CA ALA A 23 -32.82 -21.85 -13.04
C ALA A 23 -32.40 -20.69 -13.96
N ILE A 24 -33.37 -19.96 -14.53
CA ILE A 24 -33.11 -18.79 -15.38
C ILE A 24 -32.34 -17.71 -14.62
N THR A 25 -32.76 -17.40 -13.39
CA THR A 25 -32.12 -16.38 -12.55
C THR A 25 -30.66 -16.74 -12.23
N LEU A 26 -30.38 -18.02 -11.91
CA LEU A 26 -29.01 -18.50 -11.69
C LEU A 26 -28.14 -18.30 -12.94
N THR A 27 -28.64 -18.67 -14.13
CA THR A 27 -27.86 -18.61 -15.37
C THR A 27 -27.43 -17.17 -15.71
N PHE A 28 -28.31 -16.18 -15.53
CA PHE A 28 -27.97 -14.77 -15.77
C PHE A 28 -26.93 -14.23 -14.77
N LEU A 29 -26.99 -14.63 -13.50
CA LEU A 29 -26.01 -14.20 -12.49
C LEU A 29 -24.59 -14.70 -12.81
N PHE A 30 -24.44 -15.98 -13.18
CA PHE A 30 -23.13 -16.52 -13.55
C PHE A 30 -22.56 -15.90 -14.83
N ALA A 31 -23.38 -15.69 -15.86
CA ALA A 31 -22.94 -15.09 -17.12
C ALA A 31 -22.38 -13.66 -16.93
N SER A 32 -23.03 -12.85 -16.09
CA SER A 32 -22.57 -11.49 -15.76
C SER A 32 -21.17 -11.49 -15.10
N THR A 33 -20.94 -12.38 -14.12
CA THR A 33 -19.66 -12.45 -13.42
C THR A 33 -18.49 -12.89 -14.30
N ALA A 34 -18.74 -13.72 -15.32
CA ALA A 34 -17.71 -14.16 -16.25
C ALA A 34 -17.23 -13.00 -17.14
N ALA A 35 -18.15 -12.28 -17.78
CA ALA A 35 -17.81 -11.17 -18.68
C ALA A 35 -17.05 -10.03 -17.98
N VAL A 36 -17.39 -9.74 -16.72
CA VAL A 36 -16.69 -8.71 -15.91
C VAL A 36 -15.28 -9.15 -15.50
N ALA A 37 -15.04 -10.47 -15.33
CA ALA A 37 -13.70 -11.00 -15.08
C ALA A 37 -12.84 -11.05 -16.36
N GLU A 38 -13.46 -11.35 -17.50
CA GLU A 38 -12.83 -11.34 -18.83
C GLU A 38 -12.40 -9.91 -19.22
N GLU A 39 -13.27 -8.90 -19.07
CA GLU A 39 -12.90 -7.50 -19.32
C GLU A 39 -11.74 -7.07 -18.40
N LEU A 40 -11.76 -7.43 -17.11
CA LEU A 40 -10.67 -7.08 -16.20
C LEU A 40 -9.33 -7.68 -16.64
N LYS A 41 -9.32 -8.92 -17.18
CA LYS A 41 -8.11 -9.53 -17.73
C LYS A 41 -7.63 -8.82 -19.00
N ASP A 42 -8.51 -8.60 -19.98
CA ASP A 42 -8.14 -7.94 -21.24
C ASP A 42 -7.57 -6.53 -20.99
N ARG A 43 -8.15 -5.81 -20.02
CA ARG A 43 -7.68 -4.49 -19.59
C ARG A 43 -6.34 -4.59 -18.86
N PHE A 44 -6.11 -5.61 -18.04
CA PHE A 44 -4.85 -5.85 -17.35
C PHE A 44 -3.70 -6.16 -18.31
N ASP A 45 -3.90 -7.02 -19.30
CA ASP A 45 -2.90 -7.33 -20.35
C ASP A 45 -2.56 -6.06 -21.16
N PHE A 46 -3.56 -5.21 -21.42
CA PHE A 46 -3.36 -3.87 -22.01
C PHE A 46 -2.58 -2.92 -21.09
N TRP A 47 -2.84 -2.89 -19.79
CA TRP A 47 -2.09 -2.05 -18.84
C TRP A 47 -0.63 -2.50 -18.73
N GLN A 48 -0.37 -3.82 -18.61
CA GLN A 48 0.98 -4.36 -18.53
C GLN A 48 1.82 -4.01 -19.76
N SER A 49 1.23 -4.03 -20.96
CA SER A 49 1.93 -3.72 -22.22
C SER A 49 2.14 -2.23 -22.49
N ASN A 50 1.57 -1.33 -21.68
CA ASN A 50 1.67 0.13 -21.83
C ASN A 50 2.31 0.84 -20.61
N ALA A 51 2.55 0.14 -19.51
CA ALA A 51 3.15 0.70 -18.31
C ALA A 51 4.66 1.00 -18.48
N PHE A 52 5.12 2.10 -17.88
CA PHE A 52 6.50 2.58 -18.04
C PHE A 52 7.46 2.01 -16.97
N GLU A 53 8.46 1.25 -17.39
CA GLU A 53 9.57 0.83 -16.54
C GLU A 53 10.77 1.76 -16.72
N CYS A 54 11.40 2.18 -15.62
CA CYS A 54 12.67 2.88 -15.63
C CYS A 54 13.82 1.87 -15.70
N SER A 55 14.71 2.00 -16.68
CA SER A 55 15.98 1.27 -16.73
C SER A 55 17.12 2.11 -16.18
N VAL A 56 17.85 1.57 -15.20
CA VAL A 56 19.11 2.13 -14.70
C VAL A 56 20.16 1.03 -14.56
N ASP A 57 21.27 1.18 -15.28
CA ASP A 57 22.34 0.18 -15.37
C ASP A 57 21.82 -1.19 -15.81
N ALA A 58 21.66 -2.15 -14.89
CA ALA A 58 21.10 -3.49 -15.17
C ALA A 58 19.78 -3.75 -14.40
N ILE A 59 19.12 -2.71 -13.91
CA ILE A 59 17.89 -2.79 -13.11
C ILE A 59 16.76 -2.07 -13.83
N ASN A 60 15.67 -2.79 -14.10
CA ASN A 60 14.39 -2.22 -14.50
C ASN A 60 13.48 -2.13 -13.26
N PHE A 61 12.68 -1.06 -13.13
CA PHE A 61 11.69 -0.95 -12.07
C PHE A 61 10.46 -0.11 -12.50
N PRO A 62 9.25 -0.43 -12.00
CA PRO A 62 8.04 0.38 -12.16
C PRO A 62 8.26 1.86 -11.80
N SER A 63 8.02 2.76 -12.76
CA SER A 63 8.24 4.20 -12.61
C SER A 63 7.20 5.00 -13.42
N ARG A 64 7.39 6.31 -13.57
CA ARG A 64 6.52 7.20 -14.36
C ARG A 64 7.37 8.03 -15.32
N PRO A 65 6.94 8.25 -16.58
CA PRO A 65 7.67 9.08 -17.53
C PRO A 65 7.61 10.56 -17.12
N THR A 66 8.77 11.22 -17.08
CA THR A 66 8.88 12.66 -16.75
C THR A 66 8.61 13.58 -17.95
N GLY A 67 8.85 13.09 -19.17
CA GLY A 67 8.94 13.91 -20.38
C GLY A 67 10.32 14.52 -20.66
N ASP A 68 11.31 14.36 -19.77
CA ASP A 68 12.70 14.75 -20.02
C ASP A 68 13.55 13.54 -20.43
N ASN A 69 14.08 13.55 -21.66
CA ASN A 69 14.96 12.51 -22.17
C ASN A 69 16.29 12.37 -21.39
N LYS A 70 16.70 13.39 -20.61
CA LYS A 70 17.88 13.33 -19.73
C LYS A 70 17.60 12.64 -18.40
N GLN A 71 16.34 12.66 -17.96
CA GLN A 71 15.90 12.01 -16.73
C GLN A 71 14.51 11.40 -16.96
N PRO A 72 14.39 10.31 -17.74
CA PRO A 72 13.09 9.77 -18.15
C PRO A 72 12.29 9.18 -16.99
N CYS A 73 12.94 8.90 -15.86
CA CYS A 73 12.36 8.26 -14.68
C CYS A 73 11.93 9.30 -13.63
N ASP A 74 10.68 9.23 -13.18
CA ASP A 74 10.25 9.98 -11.98
C ASP A 74 10.65 9.24 -10.71
N ASP A 75 11.65 9.74 -9.99
CA ASP A 75 12.00 9.29 -8.64
C ASP A 75 11.28 10.09 -7.55
N GLY A 76 9.97 10.27 -7.74
CA GLY A 76 9.04 10.76 -6.74
C GLY A 76 8.96 9.77 -5.57
N ASP A 77 7.78 9.31 -5.20
CA ASP A 77 7.63 8.37 -4.08
C ASP A 77 7.72 6.91 -4.58
N MET A 78 8.69 6.59 -5.46
CA MET A 78 8.74 5.31 -6.17
C MET A 78 8.83 4.11 -5.25
N THR A 79 9.60 4.18 -4.16
CA THR A 79 9.63 3.12 -3.15
C THR A 79 8.29 2.92 -2.43
N MET A 80 7.40 3.94 -2.40
CA MET A 80 6.02 3.78 -1.95
C MET A 80 5.19 2.96 -2.95
N PHE A 81 5.18 3.37 -4.22
CA PHE A 81 4.39 2.72 -5.28
C PHE A 81 4.88 1.30 -5.62
N ASN A 82 6.19 1.08 -5.61
CA ASN A 82 6.79 -0.24 -5.78
C ASN A 82 6.46 -1.16 -4.58
N GLY A 83 6.38 -0.62 -3.36
CA GLY A 83 5.90 -1.36 -2.19
C GLY A 83 4.42 -1.75 -2.27
N LEU A 84 3.58 -0.86 -2.81
CA LEU A 84 2.16 -1.15 -3.11
C LEU A 84 2.02 -2.27 -4.16
N LEU A 85 2.74 -2.15 -5.29
CA LEU A 85 2.80 -3.16 -6.35
C LEU A 85 3.26 -4.52 -5.81
N CYS A 86 4.36 -4.55 -5.05
CA CYS A 86 4.87 -5.75 -4.39
C CYS A 86 3.79 -6.41 -3.52
N TYR A 87 3.18 -5.63 -2.62
CA TYR A 87 2.16 -6.14 -1.72
C TYR A 87 0.96 -6.72 -2.47
N SER A 88 0.49 -6.07 -3.54
CA SER A 88 -0.57 -6.62 -4.39
C SER A 88 -0.17 -7.94 -5.06
N GLY A 89 1.07 -8.08 -5.53
CA GLY A 89 1.58 -9.30 -6.14
C GLY A 89 2.53 -9.12 -7.33
N ASP A 90 2.81 -7.88 -7.75
CA ASP A 90 3.74 -7.62 -8.84
C ASP A 90 5.19 -7.67 -8.33
N GLU A 91 5.90 -8.74 -8.69
CA GLU A 91 7.30 -8.98 -8.29
C GLU A 91 8.24 -7.86 -8.78
N ARG A 92 7.89 -7.12 -9.85
CA ARG A 92 8.68 -5.97 -10.31
C ARG A 92 8.65 -4.83 -9.28
N GLY A 93 7.56 -4.69 -8.55
CA GLY A 93 7.46 -3.80 -7.39
C GLY A 93 8.33 -4.30 -6.23
N CYS A 94 8.38 -5.60 -5.99
CA CYS A 94 9.27 -6.18 -4.96
C CYS A 94 10.74 -5.94 -5.31
N GLU A 95 11.12 -6.14 -6.58
CA GLU A 95 12.45 -5.82 -7.10
C GLU A 95 12.77 -4.33 -6.97
N GLY A 96 11.83 -3.44 -7.33
CA GLY A 96 11.99 -1.99 -7.19
C GLY A 96 12.28 -1.54 -5.75
N VAL A 97 11.61 -2.11 -4.74
CA VAL A 97 11.93 -1.82 -3.32
C VAL A 97 13.24 -2.49 -2.88
N ARG A 98 13.47 -3.75 -3.26
CA ARG A 98 14.70 -4.51 -2.95
C ARG A 98 15.95 -3.80 -3.48
N GLN A 99 15.86 -3.25 -4.68
CA GLN A 99 16.92 -2.49 -5.36
C GLN A 99 16.97 -1.01 -4.96
N ALA A 100 16.02 -0.50 -4.18
CA ALA A 100 16.11 0.83 -3.58
C ALA A 100 16.90 0.86 -2.26
N GLN A 101 17.26 -0.30 -1.68
CA GLN A 101 18.10 -0.37 -0.48
C GLN A 101 19.60 -0.46 -0.81
N ASP A 102 20.41 0.27 -0.05
CA ASP A 102 21.84 0.04 0.07
C ASP A 102 22.13 -1.33 0.71
N PRO A 103 22.81 -2.26 0.00
CA PRO A 103 23.12 -3.58 0.55
C PRO A 103 24.18 -3.55 1.66
N VAL A 104 24.95 -2.46 1.79
CA VAL A 104 25.99 -2.26 2.80
C VAL A 104 25.44 -1.51 4.00
N THR A 105 24.83 -0.34 3.80
CA THR A 105 24.42 0.54 4.93
C THR A 105 23.02 0.26 5.47
N GLY A 106 22.15 -0.43 4.72
CA GLY A 106 20.75 -0.66 5.10
C GLY A 106 19.80 0.51 4.83
N ARG A 107 20.32 1.67 4.37
CA ARG A 107 19.55 2.83 3.93
C ARG A 107 18.62 2.47 2.77
N TRP A 108 17.37 2.93 2.82
CA TRP A 108 16.51 3.00 1.63
C TRP A 108 16.59 4.38 0.96
N TYR A 109 16.50 4.39 -0.37
CA TYR A 109 16.45 5.58 -1.22
C TYR A 109 15.08 5.71 -1.90
N ARG A 110 14.82 6.86 -2.55
CA ARG A 110 13.52 7.13 -3.20
C ARG A 110 13.19 6.18 -4.36
N SER A 111 14.22 5.62 -4.98
CA SER A 111 14.18 4.67 -6.08
C SER A 111 15.53 3.92 -6.19
N PRO A 112 15.62 2.85 -7.00
CA PRO A 112 16.90 2.25 -7.40
C PRO A 112 17.85 3.24 -8.09
N ARG A 113 17.34 4.14 -8.93
CA ARG A 113 18.18 5.10 -9.67
C ARG A 113 18.84 6.12 -8.73
N ILE A 114 18.10 6.66 -7.76
CA ILE A 114 18.63 7.63 -6.78
C ILE A 114 19.73 6.98 -5.91
N ARG A 115 19.62 5.68 -5.59
CA ARG A 115 20.70 4.93 -4.92
C ARG A 115 21.96 4.83 -5.78
N LEU A 116 21.81 4.50 -7.07
CA LEU A 116 22.93 4.21 -7.96
C LEU A 116 23.63 5.46 -8.50
N ARG A 117 22.86 6.50 -8.82
CA ARG A 117 23.32 7.70 -9.55
C ARG A 117 23.30 8.98 -8.70
N GLY A 118 22.93 8.89 -7.42
CA GLY A 118 22.84 10.03 -6.51
C GLY A 118 21.50 10.78 -6.61
N ASN A 119 21.31 11.76 -5.73
CA ASN A 119 20.08 12.54 -5.68
C ASN A 119 20.21 13.87 -6.44
N ASP A 120 19.49 13.98 -7.55
CA ASP A 120 19.38 15.17 -8.41
C ASP A 120 18.11 16.00 -8.14
N ARG A 121 17.18 15.53 -7.29
CA ARG A 121 15.87 16.16 -7.01
C ARG A 121 15.95 17.33 -6.01
N GLY A 122 16.95 18.20 -6.16
CA GLY A 122 17.04 19.45 -5.39
C GLY A 122 17.09 19.29 -3.85
N GLY A 123 17.57 18.15 -3.36
CA GLY A 123 17.64 17.83 -1.93
C GLY A 123 16.44 17.06 -1.35
N ALA A 124 15.41 16.75 -2.15
CA ALA A 124 14.30 15.90 -1.71
C ALA A 124 14.79 14.44 -1.51
N ASP A 125 15.04 14.04 -0.26
CA ASP A 125 15.51 12.71 0.12
C ASP A 125 14.33 11.77 0.46
N PHE A 126 14.60 10.58 1.00
CA PHE A 126 13.61 9.61 1.43
C PHE A 126 12.61 10.18 2.47
N SER A 127 11.34 9.80 2.37
CA SER A 127 10.22 10.36 3.14
C SER A 127 9.60 9.29 4.04
N PRO A 128 8.83 9.69 5.08
CA PRO A 128 8.06 8.74 5.88
C PRO A 128 7.05 7.94 5.05
N ASP A 129 6.55 8.52 3.97
CA ASP A 129 5.52 7.93 3.13
C ASP A 129 6.10 6.78 2.27
N MET A 130 7.33 6.91 1.76
CA MET A 130 8.06 5.77 1.18
C MET A 130 8.47 4.71 2.20
N ALA A 131 8.63 5.07 3.49
CA ALA A 131 8.81 4.08 4.55
C ALA A 131 7.59 3.15 4.70
N MET A 132 6.39 3.59 4.28
CA MET A 132 5.18 2.75 4.23
C MET A 132 5.28 1.71 3.10
N GLY A 133 5.84 2.07 1.94
CA GLY A 133 6.16 1.12 0.87
C GLY A 133 7.19 0.07 1.28
N VAL A 134 8.22 0.46 2.04
CA VAL A 134 9.17 -0.49 2.64
C VAL A 134 8.48 -1.43 3.62
N GLN A 135 7.59 -0.93 4.49
CA GLN A 135 6.80 -1.78 5.40
C GLN A 135 5.95 -2.79 4.63
N LEU A 136 5.23 -2.37 3.58
CA LEU A 136 4.45 -3.25 2.72
C LEU A 136 5.30 -4.32 2.03
N TYR A 137 6.46 -3.96 1.47
CA TYR A 137 7.43 -4.90 0.89
C TYR A 137 7.91 -5.93 1.92
N LEU A 138 8.28 -5.49 3.12
CA LEU A 138 8.76 -6.39 4.18
C LEU A 138 7.65 -7.33 4.68
N ILE A 139 6.41 -6.84 4.83
CA ILE A 139 5.25 -7.68 5.20
C ILE A 139 4.93 -8.71 4.12
N LYS A 140 5.12 -8.38 2.84
CA LYS A 140 4.87 -9.28 1.70
C LYS A 140 5.93 -10.36 1.52
N THR A 141 7.20 -9.98 1.66
CA THR A 141 8.36 -10.82 1.30
C THR A 141 9.00 -11.51 2.50
N HIS A 142 8.77 -10.99 3.70
CA HIS A 142 9.42 -11.42 4.94
C HIS A 142 10.96 -11.32 4.91
N ASP A 143 11.52 -10.36 4.15
CA ASP A 143 12.98 -10.13 4.09
C ASP A 143 13.51 -9.52 5.42
N THR A 144 13.64 -10.39 6.42
CA THR A 144 14.15 -10.05 7.76
C THR A 144 15.60 -9.57 7.72
N ALA A 145 16.41 -10.04 6.77
CA ALA A 145 17.80 -9.61 6.61
C ALA A 145 17.91 -8.13 6.18
N ARG A 146 17.00 -7.65 5.34
CA ARG A 146 16.90 -6.22 4.98
C ARG A 146 16.23 -5.38 6.06
N ALA A 147 15.24 -5.94 6.75
CA ALA A 147 14.58 -5.29 7.88
C ALA A 147 15.58 -5.02 9.02
N GLU A 148 16.41 -5.99 9.39
CA GLU A 148 17.47 -5.84 10.42
C GLU A 148 18.48 -4.75 10.05
N LYS A 149 19.01 -4.76 8.81
CA LYS A 149 19.94 -3.72 8.33
C LYS A 149 19.33 -2.32 8.41
N TRP A 150 18.03 -2.18 8.12
CA TRP A 150 17.34 -0.90 8.21
C TRP A 150 17.04 -0.49 9.65
N ALA A 151 16.66 -1.42 10.53
CA ALA A 151 16.53 -1.15 11.96
C ALA A 151 17.86 -0.67 12.58
N GLU A 152 18.98 -1.32 12.24
CA GLU A 152 20.31 -0.85 12.61
C GLU A 152 20.60 0.56 12.07
N TRP A 153 20.26 0.83 10.81
CA TRP A 153 20.50 2.13 10.17
C TRP A 153 19.68 3.26 10.81
N LEU A 154 18.40 3.02 11.08
CA LEU A 154 17.49 3.97 11.74
C LEU A 154 17.92 4.27 13.20
N ASP A 155 18.40 3.28 13.94
CA ASP A 155 18.90 3.50 15.31
C ASP A 155 20.22 4.31 15.28
N LYS A 156 21.17 3.96 14.40
CA LYS A 156 22.42 4.71 14.19
C LYS A 156 22.19 6.15 13.72
N LEU A 157 21.10 6.41 12.97
CA LEU A 157 20.69 7.73 12.49
C LEU A 157 19.93 8.55 13.55
N THR A 158 19.49 7.95 14.66
CA THR A 158 18.76 8.67 15.71
C THR A 158 19.69 9.70 16.38
N PRO A 159 19.38 11.01 16.29
CA PRO A 159 20.34 12.05 16.66
C PRO A 159 20.53 12.14 18.19
N CYS A 160 21.65 12.70 18.63
CA CYS A 160 21.87 13.04 20.02
C CYS A 160 21.47 14.50 20.29
N THR A 161 20.53 14.73 21.21
CA THR A 161 20.10 16.06 21.66
C THR A 161 20.97 16.60 22.80
N LEU A 162 21.36 15.74 23.75
CA LEU A 162 22.18 16.11 24.91
C LEU A 162 23.32 15.12 25.14
N LYS A 163 24.55 15.51 24.81
CA LYS A 163 25.75 14.72 25.09
C LYS A 163 26.09 14.75 26.59
N GLY A 164 26.54 13.60 27.11
CA GLY A 164 27.13 13.48 28.44
C GLY A 164 28.66 13.42 28.36
N PHE A 165 29.30 13.14 29.49
CA PHE A 165 30.74 12.91 29.53
C PHE A 165 31.14 11.67 28.71
N GLY A 166 32.33 11.69 28.10
CA GLY A 166 32.91 10.54 27.40
C GLY A 166 32.16 10.07 26.14
N ASN A 167 31.57 11.00 25.37
CA ASN A 167 30.73 10.70 24.18
C ASN A 167 29.48 9.83 24.45
N SER A 168 29.16 9.55 25.71
CA SER A 168 27.80 9.14 26.09
C SER A 168 26.79 10.22 25.69
N CYS A 169 25.51 9.87 25.57
CA CYS A 169 24.48 10.85 25.30
C CYS A 169 23.18 10.49 26.03
N LEU A 170 22.69 11.49 26.77
CA LEU A 170 21.73 11.40 27.86
C LEU A 170 20.30 11.57 27.36
N LEU A 171 20.12 12.38 26.32
CA LEU A 171 18.86 12.56 25.60
C LEU A 171 19.13 12.45 24.11
N TYR A 172 18.52 11.46 23.47
CA TYR A 172 18.45 11.37 22.01
C TYR A 172 17.32 12.28 21.48
N GLY A 173 17.28 12.52 20.17
CA GLY A 173 16.16 13.15 19.47
C GLY A 173 15.24 12.12 18.83
N ILE A 174 14.34 12.59 17.96
CA ILE A 174 13.38 11.73 17.25
C ILE A 174 14.10 10.99 16.09
N PRO A 175 13.88 9.68 15.90
CA PRO A 175 14.40 8.93 14.75
C PRO A 175 14.00 9.53 13.40
N ARG A 176 14.75 9.23 12.34
CA ARG A 176 14.52 9.76 10.99
C ARG A 176 14.68 8.69 9.93
N PHE A 177 14.05 8.88 8.78
CA PHE A 177 14.11 7.97 7.64
C PHE A 177 15.13 8.35 6.55
N CYS A 178 15.84 9.48 6.69
CA CYS A 178 16.73 10.01 5.64
C CYS A 178 17.93 10.80 6.20
N ALA A 179 18.91 11.11 5.33
CA ALA A 179 20.10 11.88 5.68
C ALA A 179 20.68 12.54 4.41
N PRO A 180 20.81 13.88 4.34
CA PRO A 180 20.71 14.88 5.42
C PRO A 180 19.29 15.15 5.95
N GLU A 181 19.18 15.93 7.03
CA GLU A 181 18.10 15.86 8.02
C GLU A 181 16.71 16.45 7.63
N GLN A 182 16.42 16.73 6.36
CA GLN A 182 15.26 17.53 5.96
C GLN A 182 14.01 16.68 5.64
N GLY A 183 12.88 16.98 6.30
CA GLY A 183 11.55 16.47 5.95
C GLY A 183 11.21 15.03 6.38
N CYS A 184 12.16 14.28 6.94
CA CYS A 184 12.05 12.83 7.14
C CYS A 184 12.04 12.36 8.61
N THR A 185 11.71 13.24 9.55
CA THR A 185 11.53 12.90 10.96
C THR A 185 10.34 11.95 11.14
N MET A 186 10.53 10.87 11.91
CA MET A 186 9.49 9.88 12.21
C MET A 186 8.38 10.49 13.08
N ARG A 187 7.16 10.53 12.55
CA ARG A 187 5.96 11.00 13.27
C ARG A 187 5.42 9.87 14.17
N PRO A 188 4.61 10.16 15.21
CA PRO A 188 3.95 9.14 16.02
C PRO A 188 3.19 8.05 15.23
N GLY A 189 2.54 8.42 14.12
CA GLY A 189 1.86 7.47 13.23
C GLY A 189 2.80 6.55 12.46
N ASP A 190 3.95 7.07 12.01
CA ASP A 190 4.98 6.29 11.30
C ASP A 190 5.68 5.34 12.28
N ALA A 191 5.92 5.80 13.51
CA ALA A 191 6.44 4.98 14.59
C ALA A 191 5.46 3.85 14.95
N ALA A 192 4.16 4.14 15.02
CA ALA A 192 3.15 3.14 15.34
C ALA A 192 3.02 2.05 14.25
N SER A 193 3.13 2.40 12.96
CA SER A 193 3.10 1.40 11.87
C SER A 193 4.41 0.61 11.76
N LEU A 194 5.55 1.27 11.96
CA LEU A 194 6.85 0.58 11.92
C LEU A 194 7.03 -0.36 13.11
N ALA A 195 6.51 0.00 14.29
CA ALA A 195 6.48 -0.85 15.47
C ALA A 195 5.76 -2.18 15.17
N VAL A 196 4.50 -2.13 14.71
CA VAL A 196 3.74 -3.37 14.41
C VAL A 196 4.34 -4.17 13.25
N THR A 197 5.00 -3.51 12.29
CA THR A 197 5.72 -4.18 11.21
C THR A 197 6.93 -4.97 11.74
N PHE A 198 7.76 -4.36 12.58
CA PHE A 198 8.91 -5.05 13.16
C PHE A 198 8.51 -6.10 14.21
N ASP A 199 7.44 -5.89 14.99
CA ASP A 199 6.86 -6.91 15.87
C ASP A 199 6.34 -8.13 15.09
N TYR A 200 5.71 -7.91 13.93
CA TYR A 200 5.25 -8.96 13.04
C TYR A 200 6.42 -9.79 12.48
N LEU A 201 7.44 -9.13 11.93
CA LEU A 201 8.65 -9.81 11.43
C LEU A 201 9.43 -10.56 12.52
N HIS A 202 9.49 -10.00 13.73
CA HIS A 202 10.11 -10.65 14.89
C HIS A 202 9.33 -11.89 15.34
N SER A 203 8.02 -11.77 15.53
CA SER A 203 7.18 -12.84 16.10
C SER A 203 6.82 -13.95 15.11
N GLN A 204 6.66 -13.64 13.82
CA GLN A 204 6.23 -14.61 12.79
C GLN A 204 7.39 -15.16 11.94
N PHE A 205 8.47 -14.38 11.76
CA PHE A 205 9.55 -14.71 10.82
C PHE A 205 10.95 -14.69 11.44
N HIS A 206 11.02 -14.69 12.78
CA HIS A 206 12.27 -14.79 13.55
C HIS A 206 13.33 -13.70 13.23
N MET A 207 12.90 -12.53 12.75
CA MET A 207 13.76 -11.34 12.72
C MET A 207 14.35 -11.12 14.13
N LYS A 208 15.63 -10.76 14.24
CA LYS A 208 16.22 -10.43 15.54
C LYS A 208 15.42 -9.32 16.24
N PRO A 209 15.36 -9.29 17.58
CA PRO A 209 14.90 -8.12 18.31
C PRO A 209 15.61 -6.87 17.80
N LEU A 210 14.89 -5.74 17.76
CA LEU A 210 15.51 -4.45 17.46
C LEU A 210 16.68 -4.20 18.43
N PRO A 211 17.78 -3.57 17.98
CA PRO A 211 18.91 -3.24 18.84
C PRO A 211 18.46 -2.60 20.16
N ASP A 212 19.07 -3.00 21.27
CA ASP A 212 18.80 -2.42 22.58
C ASP A 212 19.26 -0.95 22.58
N GLY A 213 18.29 -0.08 22.33
CA GLY A 213 18.53 1.23 21.75
C GLY A 213 17.26 2.06 21.62
N ARG A 214 17.36 3.13 20.84
CA ARG A 214 16.42 4.27 20.85
C ARG A 214 15.25 4.06 19.92
N LEU A 215 15.52 3.47 18.76
CA LEU A 215 14.47 3.04 17.85
C LEU A 215 13.51 2.10 18.57
N ARG A 216 14.03 1.10 19.29
CA ARG A 216 13.21 0.17 20.08
C ARG A 216 12.34 0.88 21.13
N GLY A 217 12.91 1.82 21.90
CA GLY A 217 12.17 2.60 22.90
C GLY A 217 11.10 3.53 22.30
N TYR A 218 11.43 4.23 21.21
CA TYR A 218 10.52 5.15 20.53
C TYR A 218 9.36 4.40 19.87
N LEU A 219 9.64 3.32 19.14
CA LEU A 219 8.62 2.47 18.52
C LEU A 219 7.72 1.81 19.58
N SER A 220 8.28 1.32 20.69
CA SER A 220 7.50 0.74 21.79
C SER A 220 6.51 1.74 22.41
N THR A 221 6.87 3.03 22.47
CA THR A 221 6.00 4.11 22.98
C THR A 221 4.73 4.29 22.12
N PHE A 222 4.83 4.10 20.80
CA PHE A 222 3.73 4.32 19.85
C PHE A 222 3.05 3.03 19.34
N LYS A 223 3.58 1.84 19.66
CA LYS A 223 3.01 0.52 19.27
C LYS A 223 1.49 0.43 19.42
N ASN A 224 0.97 0.85 20.57
CA ASN A 224 -0.46 0.78 20.90
C ASN A 224 -1.31 1.91 20.28
N TRP A 225 -0.70 2.89 19.59
CA TRP A 225 -1.40 4.02 18.98
C TRP A 225 -1.84 3.77 17.54
N SER A 226 -1.33 2.72 16.91
CA SER A 226 -1.48 2.36 15.49
C SER A 226 -2.92 2.46 14.94
N GLY A 227 -3.90 1.86 15.64
CA GLY A 227 -5.31 1.95 15.26
C GLY A 227 -5.91 3.34 15.41
N THR A 228 -5.48 4.12 16.41
CA THR A 228 -5.98 5.47 16.71
C THR A 228 -5.34 6.53 15.81
N THR A 229 -4.07 6.39 15.41
CA THR A 229 -3.46 7.26 14.39
C THR A 229 -4.05 7.05 13.01
N SER A 230 -4.42 5.80 12.68
CA SER A 230 -5.12 5.47 11.43
C SER A 230 -6.52 6.09 11.40
N GLU A 231 -7.27 5.99 12.50
CA GLU A 231 -8.60 6.58 12.71
C GLU A 231 -8.60 8.11 12.54
N LEU A 232 -7.75 8.82 13.31
CA LEU A 232 -7.64 10.28 13.24
C LEU A 232 -7.24 10.74 11.83
N SER A 233 -6.33 10.01 11.17
CA SER A 233 -5.92 10.30 9.79
C SER A 233 -7.08 10.13 8.82
N ALA A 234 -7.79 9.00 8.84
CA ALA A 234 -8.93 8.76 7.94
C ALA A 234 -10.06 9.77 8.14
N MET A 235 -10.34 10.18 9.38
CA MET A 235 -11.37 11.16 9.72
C MET A 235 -11.01 12.57 9.25
N PHE A 236 -9.86 13.10 9.68
CA PHE A 236 -9.55 14.54 9.58
C PHE A 236 -8.66 14.94 8.40
N ASN A 237 -8.05 13.98 7.68
CA ASN A 237 -7.22 14.31 6.53
C ASN A 237 -8.03 14.89 5.36
N ARG A 238 -7.46 15.88 4.67
CA ARG A 238 -8.00 16.47 3.44
C ARG A 238 -8.07 15.42 2.31
N PRO A 239 -9.00 15.56 1.34
CA PRO A 239 -9.11 14.68 0.19
C PRO A 239 -7.79 14.50 -0.59
N GLY A 240 -7.64 13.36 -1.27
CA GLY A 240 -6.43 13.03 -2.03
C GLY A 240 -5.30 12.47 -1.17
N PHE A 241 -4.06 12.93 -1.38
CA PHE A 241 -2.85 12.24 -0.90
C PHE A 241 -2.83 11.95 0.61
N PRO A 242 -3.25 12.86 1.52
CA PRO A 242 -3.33 12.56 2.94
C PRO A 242 -4.33 11.44 3.30
N GLN A 243 -5.43 11.31 2.55
CA GLN A 243 -6.37 10.18 2.70
C GLN A 243 -5.85 8.89 2.04
N HIS A 244 -5.03 8.99 1.00
CA HIS A 244 -4.32 7.84 0.42
C HIS A 244 -3.35 7.21 1.43
N LEU A 245 -2.55 8.02 2.14
CA LEU A 245 -1.66 7.52 3.18
C LEU A 245 -2.43 6.77 4.29
N ALA A 246 -3.64 7.22 4.64
CA ALA A 246 -4.50 6.48 5.58
C ALA A 246 -4.91 5.10 5.03
N ALA A 247 -5.24 5.00 3.73
CA ALA A 247 -5.52 3.71 3.07
C ALA A 247 -4.28 2.79 3.02
N VAL A 248 -3.08 3.34 2.79
CA VAL A 248 -1.81 2.59 2.87
C VAL A 248 -1.54 2.11 4.29
N GLN A 249 -1.84 2.93 5.32
CA GLN A 249 -1.71 2.51 6.73
C GLN A 249 -2.68 1.38 7.07
N ILE A 250 -3.94 1.46 6.64
CA ILE A 250 -4.94 0.38 6.79
C ILE A 250 -4.45 -0.91 6.12
N LEU A 251 -3.82 -0.83 4.94
CA LEU A 251 -3.27 -1.97 4.23
C LEU A 251 -2.12 -2.64 5.02
N ILE A 252 -1.20 -1.85 5.59
CA ILE A 252 -0.16 -2.32 6.51
C ILE A 252 -0.76 -3.03 7.73
N MET A 253 -1.74 -2.41 8.39
CA MET A 253 -2.38 -2.97 9.59
C MET A 253 -3.05 -4.32 9.31
N ARG A 254 -3.70 -4.46 8.15
CA ARG A 254 -4.32 -5.73 7.71
C ARG A 254 -3.30 -6.79 7.31
N GLY A 255 -2.15 -6.39 6.78
CA GLY A 255 -1.04 -7.30 6.47
C GLY A 255 -0.47 -7.97 7.73
N VAL A 256 -0.25 -7.19 8.80
CA VAL A 256 0.24 -7.72 10.08
C VAL A 256 -0.86 -8.36 10.95
N ASN A 257 -2.10 -7.88 10.87
CA ASN A 257 -3.24 -8.36 11.66
C ASN A 257 -4.55 -8.29 10.86
N ARG A 258 -4.99 -9.45 10.35
CA ARG A 258 -6.09 -9.57 9.38
C ARG A 258 -7.52 -9.36 9.93
N GLY A 259 -7.70 -9.10 11.23
CA GLY A 259 -9.03 -9.07 11.85
C GLY A 259 -9.15 -8.07 13.00
N SER A 260 -9.29 -6.78 12.67
CA SER A 260 -9.58 -5.73 13.66
C SER A 260 -10.76 -4.90 13.19
N SER A 261 -11.89 -5.02 13.89
CA SER A 261 -13.12 -4.27 13.57
C SER A 261 -12.88 -2.76 13.52
N LYS A 262 -12.05 -2.21 14.42
CA LYS A 262 -11.67 -0.79 14.38
C LYS A 262 -11.01 -0.39 13.06
N ILE A 263 -10.20 -1.25 12.45
CA ILE A 263 -9.59 -0.97 11.14
C ILE A 263 -10.65 -1.04 10.03
N ASP A 264 -11.62 -1.95 10.13
CA ASP A 264 -12.73 -2.08 9.18
C ASP A 264 -13.73 -0.91 9.28
N ASP A 265 -14.01 -0.40 10.48
CA ASP A 265 -14.81 0.80 10.74
C ASP A 265 -14.13 2.05 10.12
N VAL A 266 -12.84 2.23 10.40
CA VAL A 266 -12.02 3.34 9.90
C VAL A 266 -11.94 3.32 8.37
N ALA A 267 -11.76 2.14 7.77
CA ALA A 267 -11.74 1.99 6.32
C ALA A 267 -13.13 2.20 5.68
N SER A 268 -14.18 1.69 6.31
CA SER A 268 -15.56 1.91 5.88
C SER A 268 -15.94 3.39 5.89
N GLY A 269 -15.51 4.12 6.92
CA GLY A 269 -15.63 5.57 7.01
C GLY A 269 -14.85 6.30 5.90
N LEU A 270 -13.59 5.91 5.66
CA LEU A 270 -12.76 6.48 4.59
C LEU A 270 -13.38 6.31 3.20
N ALA A 271 -13.88 5.11 2.89
CA ALA A 271 -14.52 4.79 1.61
C ALA A 271 -15.94 5.35 1.48
N GLY A 272 -16.62 5.66 2.58
CA GLY A 272 -17.97 6.25 2.60
C GLY A 272 -17.99 7.76 2.37
N LYS A 273 -16.84 8.44 2.34
CA LYS A 273 -16.72 9.87 2.10
C LYS A 273 -17.12 10.24 0.66
N PRO A 274 -18.00 11.25 0.42
CA PRO A 274 -18.42 11.65 -0.93
C PRO A 274 -17.29 12.04 -1.88
N GLU A 275 -16.20 12.64 -1.37
CA GLU A 275 -15.01 12.96 -2.16
C GLU A 275 -14.26 11.72 -2.69
N ASN A 276 -14.49 10.55 -2.10
CA ASN A 276 -13.80 9.28 -2.38
C ASN A 276 -14.63 8.31 -3.20
N ASP A 277 -15.86 8.67 -3.56
CA ASP A 277 -16.67 7.87 -4.47
C ASP A 277 -15.92 7.56 -5.78
N GLY A 278 -16.04 6.31 -6.23
CA GLY A 278 -15.28 5.76 -7.35
C GLY A 278 -13.81 5.41 -7.07
N ASN A 279 -13.27 5.65 -5.87
CA ASN A 279 -11.91 5.19 -5.53
C ASN A 279 -11.93 3.68 -5.24
N ALA A 280 -11.39 2.88 -6.17
CA ALA A 280 -11.36 1.43 -6.09
C ALA A 280 -10.46 0.92 -4.95
N PHE A 281 -9.30 1.54 -4.74
CA PHE A 281 -8.38 1.19 -3.65
C PHE A 281 -9.02 1.42 -2.27
N PHE A 282 -9.73 2.55 -2.09
CA PHE A 282 -10.42 2.83 -0.82
C PHE A 282 -11.56 1.84 -0.59
N SER A 283 -12.26 1.46 -1.67
CA SER A 283 -13.32 0.43 -1.63
C SER A 283 -12.75 -0.96 -1.27
N TYR A 284 -11.56 -1.30 -1.78
CA TYR A 284 -10.83 -2.53 -1.42
C TYR A 284 -10.42 -2.56 0.06
N VAL A 285 -9.78 -1.51 0.57
CA VAL A 285 -9.40 -1.49 2.00
C VAL A 285 -10.60 -1.40 2.93
N ALA A 286 -11.80 -1.10 2.43
CA ALA A 286 -13.07 -1.15 3.16
C ALA A 286 -13.82 -2.50 3.05
N ASN A 287 -13.21 -3.55 2.48
CA ASN A 287 -13.87 -4.85 2.23
C ASN A 287 -15.21 -4.76 1.48
N ARG A 288 -15.32 -3.83 0.51
CA ARG A 288 -16.50 -3.75 -0.36
C ARG A 288 -16.62 -5.00 -1.24
N PRO A 289 -17.84 -5.33 -1.74
CA PRO A 289 -18.04 -6.44 -2.68
C PRO A 289 -17.07 -6.38 -3.88
N ARG A 290 -16.56 -7.54 -4.31
CA ARG A 290 -15.50 -7.61 -5.34
C ARG A 290 -15.95 -7.00 -6.67
N ASP A 291 -17.20 -7.21 -7.05
CA ASP A 291 -17.89 -6.64 -8.21
C ASP A 291 -17.96 -5.10 -8.15
N GLU A 292 -18.24 -4.52 -6.97
CA GLU A 292 -18.20 -3.06 -6.74
C GLU A 292 -16.80 -2.51 -7.03
N ILE A 293 -15.76 -3.21 -6.54
CA ILE A 293 -14.36 -2.79 -6.71
C ILE A 293 -13.91 -2.95 -8.18
N VAL A 294 -14.27 -4.04 -8.88
CA VAL A 294 -13.98 -4.18 -10.32
C VAL A 294 -14.65 -3.08 -11.12
N THR A 295 -15.93 -2.82 -10.86
CA THR A 295 -16.70 -1.77 -11.54
C THR A 295 -16.02 -0.40 -11.36
N LYS A 296 -15.57 -0.07 -10.14
CA LYS A 296 -14.83 1.17 -9.86
C LYS A 296 -13.45 1.23 -10.54
N THR A 297 -12.75 0.10 -10.65
CA THR A 297 -11.47 0.01 -11.38
C THR A 297 -11.68 0.24 -12.88
N LEU A 298 -12.56 -0.53 -13.52
CA LEU A 298 -12.86 -0.43 -14.96
C LEU A 298 -13.43 0.95 -15.34
N ALA A 299 -14.28 1.54 -14.49
CA ALA A 299 -14.88 2.85 -14.74
C ALA A 299 -13.83 3.95 -14.95
N ARG A 300 -12.69 3.91 -14.25
CA ARG A 300 -11.65 4.93 -14.32
C ARG A 300 -10.41 4.54 -15.13
N CYS A 301 -9.97 3.28 -15.05
CA CYS A 301 -8.70 2.86 -15.65
C CYS A 301 -8.69 2.94 -17.19
N PRO A 302 -7.53 3.18 -17.81
CA PRO A 302 -7.40 3.24 -19.27
C PRO A 302 -7.93 2.00 -20.01
N ALA A 303 -8.26 2.17 -21.28
CA ALA A 303 -8.72 1.08 -22.15
C ALA A 303 -8.21 1.29 -23.59
N PRO A 304 -8.11 0.24 -24.44
CA PRO A 304 -7.70 0.39 -25.84
C PRO A 304 -8.56 1.39 -26.64
N ASN A 305 -9.84 1.55 -26.29
CA ASN A 305 -10.77 2.52 -26.87
C ASN A 305 -10.94 3.81 -26.03
N ARG A 306 -10.19 3.97 -24.93
CA ARG A 306 -10.15 5.15 -24.06
C ARG A 306 -8.74 5.28 -23.45
N LEU A 307 -7.81 5.74 -24.28
CA LEU A 307 -6.42 5.98 -23.89
C LEU A 307 -6.31 7.14 -22.88
N PRO A 308 -5.29 7.15 -22.01
CA PRO A 308 -5.03 8.27 -21.10
C PRO A 308 -4.35 9.42 -21.84
N THR A 309 -4.52 10.63 -21.33
CA THR A 309 -3.94 11.86 -21.88
C THR A 309 -2.51 12.03 -21.36
N PRO A 310 -1.49 12.24 -22.21
CA PRO A 310 -0.15 12.59 -21.74
C PRO A 310 -0.12 13.91 -20.96
N PRO A 311 0.81 14.10 -20.01
CA PRO A 311 1.81 13.14 -19.54
C PRO A 311 1.22 12.06 -18.62
N LEU A 312 1.72 10.83 -18.73
CA LEU A 312 1.20 9.63 -18.04
C LEU A 312 1.81 9.47 -16.65
N HIS A 313 1.53 10.43 -15.78
CA HIS A 313 2.29 10.69 -14.55
C HIS A 313 1.50 10.53 -13.25
N GLN A 314 0.22 10.19 -13.31
CA GLN A 314 -0.64 10.11 -12.13
C GLN A 314 -0.81 8.68 -11.62
N TRP A 315 -0.70 8.52 -10.30
CA TRP A 315 -1.20 7.34 -9.59
C TRP A 315 -2.61 7.68 -9.08
N GLN A 316 -3.67 7.36 -9.82
CA GLN A 316 -4.98 7.98 -9.63
C GLN A 316 -5.58 7.77 -8.22
N TRP A 317 -5.22 6.68 -7.54
CA TRP A 317 -5.70 6.35 -6.20
C TRP A 317 -5.05 7.19 -5.09
N GLU A 318 -4.10 8.06 -5.42
CA GLU A 318 -3.50 9.06 -4.52
C GLU A 318 -4.20 10.43 -4.58
N ARG A 319 -5.09 10.66 -5.56
CA ARG A 319 -5.65 11.97 -5.88
C ARG A 319 -7.12 12.11 -5.46
N ALA A 320 -7.57 13.35 -5.31
CA ALA A 320 -8.98 13.64 -5.03
C ALA A 320 -9.82 13.40 -6.30
N LYS A 321 -11.11 13.05 -6.15
CA LYS A 321 -12.03 12.87 -7.29
C LYS A 321 -12.13 14.12 -8.19
N ALA A 322 -11.93 15.31 -7.61
CA ALA A 322 -11.91 16.59 -8.34
C ALA A 322 -10.70 16.75 -9.28
N ASP A 323 -9.56 16.11 -8.96
CA ASP A 323 -8.30 16.25 -9.71
C ASP A 323 -8.34 15.50 -11.05
N LYS A 324 -9.37 14.65 -11.27
CA LYS A 324 -9.55 13.81 -12.47
C LYS A 324 -8.36 12.92 -12.87
N ALA A 325 -7.47 12.62 -11.95
CA ALA A 325 -6.16 12.05 -12.22
C ALA A 325 -6.12 10.73 -13.02
N TRP A 326 -7.24 9.99 -13.09
CA TRP A 326 -7.40 8.84 -13.97
C TRP A 326 -7.26 9.19 -15.47
N GLU A 327 -7.59 10.42 -15.87
CA GLU A 327 -7.39 10.95 -17.23
C GLU A 327 -5.89 11.04 -17.61
N HIS A 328 -4.98 10.91 -16.63
CA HIS A 328 -3.51 10.97 -16.77
C HIS A 328 -2.78 9.76 -16.11
N SER A 329 -3.48 8.63 -15.92
CA SER A 329 -2.95 7.41 -15.27
C SER A 329 -1.62 6.93 -15.89
N CYS A 330 -0.70 6.47 -15.03
CA CYS A 330 0.57 5.85 -15.42
C CYS A 330 0.48 4.32 -15.63
N TYR A 331 -0.73 3.76 -15.73
CA TYR A 331 -1.08 2.32 -15.79
C TYR A 331 -0.72 1.49 -14.54
N TRP A 332 0.36 1.79 -13.83
CA TRP A 332 0.79 1.06 -12.62
C TRP A 332 -0.24 1.06 -11.50
N ASP A 333 -1.00 2.14 -11.39
CA ASP A 333 -2.12 2.26 -10.46
C ASP A 333 -3.26 1.28 -10.80
N CYS A 334 -3.46 0.97 -12.08
CA CYS A 334 -4.43 -0.02 -12.53
C CYS A 334 -3.90 -1.46 -12.41
N ILE A 335 -2.62 -1.69 -12.70
CA ILE A 335 -1.91 -2.98 -12.45
C ILE A 335 -1.98 -3.37 -10.97
N PHE A 336 -1.72 -2.41 -10.07
CA PHE A 336 -1.86 -2.59 -8.62
C PHE A 336 -3.28 -3.04 -8.23
N MET A 337 -4.32 -2.39 -8.75
CA MET A 337 -5.70 -2.81 -8.48
C MET A 337 -6.05 -4.16 -9.08
N ALA A 338 -5.53 -4.51 -10.26
CA ALA A 338 -5.73 -5.81 -10.88
C ALA A 338 -5.18 -6.95 -10.01
N HIS A 339 -3.94 -6.82 -9.52
CA HIS A 339 -3.34 -7.80 -8.63
C HIS A 339 -4.04 -7.89 -7.26
N LEU A 340 -4.48 -6.76 -6.67
CA LEU A 340 -5.33 -6.79 -5.47
C LEU A 340 -6.65 -7.54 -5.70
N LEU A 341 -7.15 -7.56 -6.95
CA LEU A 341 -8.35 -8.28 -7.37
C LEU A 341 -8.06 -9.72 -7.82
N GLY A 342 -6.81 -10.18 -7.78
CA GLY A 342 -6.41 -11.55 -8.11
C GLY A 342 -6.25 -11.83 -9.62
N MET A 343 -5.74 -10.84 -10.37
CA MET A 343 -5.11 -11.05 -11.68
C MET A 343 -3.62 -11.37 -11.52
#